data_AF-A0A154PA42-F1
#
_entry.id   AF-A0A154PA42-F1
#
_cell.length_a   1.000
_cell.length_b   1.000
_cell.length_c   1.000
_cell.angle_alpha   90.00
_cell.angle_beta   90.00
_cell.angle_gamma   90.00
#
_symmetry.space_group_name_H-M   'P 1'
#
loop_
_entity.id
_entity.type
_entity.pdbx_description
1 polymer ?
#
loop_
_entity_poly.entity_id
_entity_poly.type
_entity_poly.pdbx_seq_one_letter_code
_entity_poly.pdbx_strand_id
1 'polypeptide(L)'
;MGSNKIELYDLSPKAREVIEWRAARRKVLRESYLKQVHNPIKQQLILDHGIHRYGVMRLTHQYQMKITGRTMLFNLGGVFAFICLATWTVKTLKGKHENLLRNGHISYADRCYTFPN
;
A
#
# COMPACT_ATOMS: atom_id res chain seq x y z
N MET A 1 26.51 -30.34 -4.81
CA MET A 1 25.32 -30.97 -5.43
C MET A 1 24.15 -30.76 -4.49
N GLY A 2 23.18 -29.93 -4.86
CA GLY A 2 22.02 -29.64 -4.02
C GLY A 2 21.15 -30.88 -3.88
N SER A 3 20.81 -31.23 -2.64
CA SER A 3 19.90 -32.32 -2.32
C SER A 3 18.58 -32.15 -3.07
N ASN A 4 18.32 -32.97 -4.08
CA ASN A 4 16.99 -33.13 -4.67
C ASN A 4 16.10 -33.76 -3.61
N LYS A 5 15.46 -32.92 -2.78
CA LYS A 5 14.34 -33.34 -1.96
C LYS A 5 13.21 -33.65 -2.93
N ILE A 6 12.95 -34.93 -3.16
CA ILE A 6 11.73 -35.36 -3.83
C ILE A 6 10.61 -35.02 -2.85
N GLU A 7 9.96 -33.87 -3.05
CA GLU A 7 8.74 -33.53 -2.34
C GLU A 7 7.67 -34.53 -2.81
N LEU A 8 7.54 -35.64 -2.07
CA LEU A 8 6.45 -36.58 -2.24
C LEU A 8 5.18 -35.82 -1.88
N TYR A 9 4.51 -35.29 -2.90
CA TYR A 9 3.23 -34.66 -2.75
C TYR A 9 2.18 -35.76 -2.59
N ASP A 10 1.73 -35.98 -1.35
CA ASP A 10 0.47 -36.66 -1.05
C ASP A 10 -0.70 -35.75 -1.47
N LEU A 11 -0.77 -35.41 -2.76
CA LEU A 11 -1.83 -34.57 -3.30
C LEU A 11 -3.07 -35.43 -3.49
N SER A 12 -4.15 -35.02 -2.83
CA SER A 12 -5.49 -35.49 -3.17
C SER A 12 -5.72 -35.34 -4.68
N PRO A 13 -6.43 -36.29 -5.34
CA PRO A 13 -6.76 -36.20 -6.77
C PRO A 13 -7.36 -34.85 -7.18
N LYS A 14 -8.18 -34.26 -6.31
CA LYS A 14 -8.77 -32.92 -6.52
C LYS A 14 -7.72 -31.80 -6.56
N ALA A 15 -6.73 -31.86 -5.67
CA ALA A 15 -5.67 -30.85 -5.63
C ALA A 15 -4.80 -30.94 -6.89
N ARG A 16 -4.55 -32.15 -7.39
CA ARG A 16 -3.81 -32.38 -8.64
C ARG A 16 -4.52 -31.75 -9.84
N GLU A 17 -5.83 -31.97 -9.96
CA GLU A 17 -6.65 -31.39 -11.03
C GLU A 17 -6.59 -29.84 -11.01
N VAL A 18 -6.66 -29.22 -9.84
CA VAL A 18 -6.54 -27.76 -9.70
C VAL A 18 -5.17 -27.25 -10.15
N ILE A 19 -4.09 -27.96 -9.82
CA ILE A 19 -2.73 -27.58 -10.23
C ILE A 19 -2.56 -27.72 -11.74
N GLU A 20 -3.03 -28.82 -12.32
CA GLU A 20 -3.02 -29.06 -13.76
C GLU A 20 -3.81 -27.97 -14.50
N TRP A 21 -5.00 -27.62 -14.01
CA TRP A 21 -5.82 -26.55 -14.56
C TRP A 21 -5.13 -25.18 -14.49
N ARG A 22 -4.51 -24.83 -13.35
CA ARG A 22 -3.74 -23.58 -13.21
C ARG A 22 -2.53 -23.56 -14.15
N ALA A 23 -1.82 -24.67 -14.29
CA ALA A 23 -0.69 -24.79 -15.20
C ALA A 23 -1.10 -24.63 -16.66
N ALA A 24 -2.17 -25.31 -17.08
CA ALA A 24 -2.76 -25.17 -18.41
C ALA A 24 -3.17 -23.72 -18.69
N ARG A 25 -3.84 -23.05 -17.73
CA ARG A 25 -4.24 -21.65 -17.88
C ARG A 25 -3.04 -20.70 -18.02
N ARG A 26 -1.98 -20.89 -17.23
CA ARG A 26 -0.74 -20.10 -17.33
C ARG A 26 -0.06 -20.29 -18.68
N LYS A 27 -0.02 -21.51 -19.20
CA LYS A 27 0.55 -21.82 -20.52
C LYS A 27 -0.17 -21.04 -21.63
N VAL A 28 -1.51 -21.08 -21.64
CA VAL A 28 -2.33 -20.35 -22.62
C VAL A 28 -2.07 -18.85 -22.58
N LEU A 29 -2.04 -18.25 -21.37
CA LEU A 29 -1.76 -16.82 -21.22
C LEU A 29 -0.34 -16.46 -21.72
N ARG A 30 0.66 -17.28 -21.37
CA ARG A 30 2.04 -17.09 -21.81
C ARG A 30 2.16 -17.16 -23.33
N GLU A 31 1.51 -18.13 -23.97
CA GLU A 31 1.51 -18.25 -25.43
C GLU A 31 0.87 -17.02 -26.09
N SER A 32 -0.24 -16.53 -25.55
CA SER A 32 -0.90 -15.31 -26.05
C SER A 32 -0.01 -14.07 -25.94
N TYR A 33 0.78 -13.99 -24.86
CA TYR A 33 1.74 -12.92 -24.65
C TYR A 33 2.93 -13.02 -25.61
N LEU A 34 3.54 -14.20 -25.72
CA LEU A 34 4.68 -14.45 -26.61
C LEU A 34 4.32 -14.17 -28.08
N LYS A 35 3.11 -14.54 -28.52
CA LYS A 35 2.59 -14.19 -29.86
C LYS A 35 2.56 -12.69 -30.12
N GLN A 36 2.29 -11.87 -29.09
CA GLN A 36 2.25 -10.42 -29.22
C GLN A 36 3.64 -9.79 -29.14
N VAL A 37 4.52 -10.32 -28.26
CA VAL A 37 5.91 -9.84 -28.11
C VAL A 37 6.72 -10.11 -29.37
N HIS A 38 6.61 -11.30 -29.93
CA HIS A 38 7.39 -11.71 -31.09
C HIS A 38 6.82 -11.23 -32.43
N ASN A 39 5.76 -10.40 -32.43
CA ASN A 39 5.22 -9.84 -33.65
C ASN A 39 6.03 -8.58 -34.05
N PRO A 40 6.84 -8.63 -35.13
CA PRO A 40 7.71 -7.53 -35.53
C PRO A 40 6.94 -6.30 -36.08
N ILE A 41 5.67 -6.48 -36.46
CA ILE A 41 4.84 -5.41 -37.04
C ILE A 41 4.21 -4.55 -35.93
N LYS A 42 4.03 -5.11 -34.72
CA LYS A 42 3.32 -4.44 -33.64
C LYS A 42 4.27 -3.54 -32.83
N GLN A 43 4.25 -2.24 -33.10
CA GLN A 43 5.04 -1.22 -32.36
C GLN A 43 4.36 -0.70 -31.07
N GLN A 44 3.17 -1.21 -30.73
CA GLN A 44 2.41 -0.75 -29.56
C GLN A 44 2.77 -1.54 -28.30
N LEU A 45 2.68 -0.87 -27.15
CA LEU A 45 2.80 -1.51 -25.84
C LEU A 45 1.75 -2.61 -25.67
N ILE A 46 2.18 -3.76 -25.15
CA ILE A 46 1.31 -4.91 -24.90
C ILE A 46 0.48 -4.61 -23.65
N LEU A 47 -0.84 -4.48 -23.83
CA LEU A 47 -1.75 -4.29 -22.72
C LEU A 47 -2.09 -5.63 -22.07
N ASP A 48 -1.70 -5.81 -20.81
CA ASP A 48 -2.19 -6.92 -20.00
C ASP A 48 -3.58 -6.59 -19.43
N HIS A 49 -4.58 -7.38 -19.84
CA HIS A 49 -5.94 -7.26 -19.33
C HIS A 49 -6.04 -7.51 -17.81
N GLY A 50 -5.15 -8.32 -17.22
CA GLY A 50 -5.11 -8.55 -15.78
C GLY A 50 -4.74 -7.29 -15.01
N ILE A 51 -3.65 -6.63 -15.42
CA ILE A 51 -3.20 -5.36 -14.85
C ILE A 51 -4.26 -4.28 -15.07
N HIS A 52 -4.83 -4.21 -16.27
CA HIS A 52 -5.88 -3.23 -16.58
C HIS A 52 -7.10 -3.40 -15.67
N ARG A 53 -7.62 -4.62 -15.50
CA ARG A 53 -8.76 -4.88 -14.60
C ARG A 53 -8.44 -4.52 -13.15
N TYR A 54 -7.24 -4.84 -12.68
CA TYR A 54 -6.79 -4.46 -11.35
C TYR A 54 -6.75 -2.92 -11.19
N GLY A 55 -6.21 -2.21 -12.18
CA GLY A 55 -6.20 -0.75 -12.20
C GLY A 55 -7.61 -0.17 -12.15
N VAL A 56 -8.50 -0.66 -13.02
CA VAL A 56 -9.91 -0.24 -13.05
C VAL A 56 -10.60 -0.50 -11.72
N MET A 57 -10.43 -1.69 -11.12
CA MET A 57 -11.03 -2.04 -9.83
C MET A 57 -10.61 -1.09 -8.71
N ARG A 58 -9.34 -0.64 -8.71
CA ARG A 58 -8.86 0.35 -7.73
C ARG A 58 -9.45 1.73 -7.97
N LEU A 59 -9.55 2.15 -9.22
CA LEU A 59 -10.15 3.43 -9.58
C LEU A 59 -11.65 3.47 -9.25
N THR A 60 -12.37 2.37 -9.51
CA THR A 60 -13.81 2.25 -9.26
C THR A 60 -14.16 1.75 -7.86
N HIS A 61 -13.16 1.61 -6.98
CA HIS A 61 -13.32 1.08 -5.63
C HIS A 61 -14.42 1.82 -4.85
N GLN A 62 -14.51 3.14 -4.99
CA GLN A 62 -15.54 3.94 -4.32
C GLN A 62 -16.97 3.53 -4.70
N TYR A 63 -17.19 3.11 -5.95
CA TYR A 63 -18.51 2.66 -6.42
C TYR A 63 -18.84 1.23 -6.01
N GLN A 64 -17.81 0.41 -5.75
CA GLN A 64 -17.98 -1.01 -5.38
C GLN A 64 -18.06 -1.21 -3.87
N MET A 65 -17.54 -0.26 -3.08
CA MET A 65 -17.50 -0.35 -1.63
C MET A 65 -18.88 -0.17 -1.00
N LYS A 66 -19.29 -1.15 -0.20
CA LYS A 66 -20.45 -1.04 0.69
C LYS A 66 -20.00 -0.48 2.03
N ILE A 67 -20.46 0.72 2.38
CA ILE A 67 -20.17 1.34 3.67
C ILE A 67 -20.80 0.46 4.75
N THR A 68 -19.94 -0.10 5.61
CA THR A 68 -20.33 -0.95 6.74
C THR A 68 -19.96 -0.21 8.02
N GLY A 69 -20.74 -0.35 9.11
CA GLY A 69 -20.44 0.35 10.37
C GLY A 69 -19.00 0.13 10.87
N ARG A 70 -18.48 -1.10 10.74
CA ARG A 70 -17.10 -1.43 11.10
C ARG A 70 -16.06 -0.68 10.26
N THR A 71 -16.25 -0.60 8.94
CA THR A 71 -15.30 0.10 8.06
C THR A 71 -15.33 1.60 8.31
N MET A 72 -16.51 2.18 8.55
CA MET A 72 -16.65 3.59 8.91
C MET A 72 -15.94 3.92 10.22
N LEU A 73 -16.10 3.08 11.26
CA LEU A 73 -15.47 3.30 12.56
C LEU A 73 -13.94 3.26 12.49
N PHE A 74 -13.34 2.34 11.72
CA PHE A 74 -11.89 2.32 11.53
C PHE A 74 -11.38 3.56 10.80
N ASN A 75 -12.08 4.00 9.75
CA ASN A 75 -11.65 5.18 8.99
C ASN A 75 -11.75 6.45 9.83
N LEU A 76 -12.91 6.70 10.46
CA LEU A 76 -13.10 7.88 11.30
C LEU A 76 -12.21 7.85 12.54
N GLY A 77 -12.09 6.68 13.19
CA GLY A 77 -11.22 6.50 14.34
C GLY A 77 -9.75 6.75 14.00
N GLY A 78 -9.29 6.27 12.83
CA GLY A 78 -7.92 6.51 12.36
C GLY A 78 -7.63 8.00 12.10
N VAL A 79 -8.54 8.68 11.41
CA VAL A 79 -8.41 10.14 11.14
C VAL A 79 -8.43 10.94 12.44
N PHE A 80 -9.37 10.65 13.34
CA PHE A 80 -9.49 11.36 14.61
C PHE A 80 -8.27 11.11 15.51
N ALA A 81 -7.80 9.86 15.59
CA ALA A 81 -6.59 9.52 16.34
C ALA A 81 -5.37 10.29 15.83
N PHE A 82 -5.20 10.40 14.50
CA PHE A 82 -4.11 11.17 13.92
C PHE A 82 -4.17 12.66 14.30
N ILE A 83 -5.36 13.27 14.25
CA ILE A 83 -5.56 14.68 14.65
C ILE A 83 -5.27 14.87 16.14
N CYS A 84 -5.77 13.99 17.00
CA CYS A 84 -5.51 14.05 18.44
C CYS A 84 -4.02 13.91 18.75
N LEU A 85 -3.32 13.01 18.08
CA LEU A 85 -1.87 12.84 18.25
C LEU A 85 -1.10 14.07 17.77
N ALA A 86 -1.44 14.62 16.60
CA ALA A 86 -0.80 15.82 16.07
C ALA A 86 -1.02 17.04 16.99
N THR A 87 -2.25 17.25 17.48
CA THR A 87 -2.55 18.37 18.37
C THR A 87 -1.87 18.22 19.74
N TRP A 88 -1.83 17.01 20.29
CA TRP A 88 -1.14 16.73 21.55
C TRP A 88 0.38 16.91 21.44
N THR A 89 1.01 16.45 20.37
CA THR A 89 2.45 16.64 20.14
C THR A 89 2.80 18.13 19.98
N VAL A 90 2.03 18.89 19.20
CA VAL A 90 2.24 20.34 19.09
C VAL A 90 2.05 21.05 20.43
N LYS A 91 1.00 20.71 21.19
CA LYS A 91 0.74 21.32 22.51
C LYS A 91 1.87 21.05 23.51
N THR A 92 2.36 19.81 23.55
CA THR A 92 3.45 19.44 24.46
C THR A 92 4.78 20.10 24.07
N LEU A 93 5.09 20.20 22.77
CA LEU A 93 6.28 20.91 22.30
C LEU A 93 6.22 22.40 22.62
N LYS A 94 5.08 23.05 22.35
CA LYS A 94 4.87 24.46 22.71
C LYS A 94 4.99 24.70 24.21
N GLY A 95 4.33 23.89 25.03
CA GLY A 95 4.40 24.02 26.48
C GLY A 95 5.82 23.84 27.04
N LYS A 96 6.60 22.89 26.49
CA LYS A 96 8.02 22.73 26.86
C LYS A 96 8.84 23.97 26.49
N HIS A 97 8.63 24.51 25.29
CA HIS A 97 9.33 25.70 24.82
C HIS A 97 8.99 26.94 25.66
N GLU A 98 7.71 27.17 25.93
CA GLU A 98 7.24 28.27 26.78
C GLU A 98 7.77 28.17 28.22
N ASN A 99 7.85 26.96 28.77
CA ASN A 99 8.44 26.74 30.09
C ASN A 99 9.94 27.09 30.12
N LEU A 100 10.69 26.74 29.08
CA LEU A 100 12.11 27.10 28.96
C LEU A 100 12.30 28.62 28.86
N LEU A 101 11.43 29.30 28.12
CA LEU A 101 11.42 30.76 28.00
C LEU A 101 11.10 31.42 29.36
N ARG A 102 10.08 30.94 30.07
CA ARG A 102 9.62 31.53 31.35
C ARG A 102 10.62 31.34 32.47
N ASN A 103 11.30 30.20 32.52
CA ASN A 103 12.32 29.92 33.53
C ASN A 103 13.66 30.62 33.24
N GLY A 104 13.79 31.32 32.09
CA GLY A 104 15.02 32.03 31.73
C GLY A 104 16.17 31.11 31.29
N HIS A 105 15.89 29.85 30.96
CA HIS A 105 16.92 28.93 30.43
C HIS A 105 17.38 29.31 29.02
N ILE A 106 16.59 30.11 28.30
CA ILE A 106 16.92 30.64 26.96
C ILE A 106 17.24 32.14 27.09
N SER A 107 18.45 32.51 26.70
CA SER A 107 18.91 33.91 26.66
C SER A 107 18.05 34.74 25.71
N TYR A 108 17.90 36.04 25.98
CA TYR A 108 17.16 36.95 25.11
C TYR A 108 17.74 37.05 23.70
N ALA A 109 19.07 36.93 23.56
CA ALA A 109 19.76 36.97 22.27
C ALA A 109 19.45 35.75 21.38
N ASP A 110 19.12 34.61 21.98
CA ASP A 110 18.85 33.35 21.27
C ASP A 110 17.37 33.18 20.90
N ARG A 111 16.52 34.19 21.17
CA ARG A 111 15.08 34.14 20.87
C ARG A 111 14.85 34.51 19.42
N CYS A 112 14.25 33.58 18.66
CA CYS A 112 13.98 33.75 17.22
C CYS A 112 13.00 34.89 16.90
N TYR A 113 12.17 35.28 17.87
CA TYR A 113 11.19 36.36 17.73
C TYR A 113 11.42 37.37 18.85
N THR A 114 12.15 38.43 18.52
CA THR A 114 12.30 39.61 19.38
C THR A 114 11.37 40.70 18.86
N PHE A 115 10.83 41.54 19.75
CA PHE A 115 10.14 42.75 19.32
C PHE A 115 11.16 43.61 18.54
N PRO A 116 10.91 43.96 17.26
CA PRO A 116 11.77 44.92 16.58
C PRO A 116 11.67 46.25 17.33
N ASN A 117 12.83 46.78 17.72
CA ASN A 117 12.95 48.13 18.31
C ASN A 117 12.47 49.20 17.34
#